data_AF-M6W088-F1
#
_entry.id   AF-M6W088-F1
#
_cell.length_a   1.000
_cell.length_b   1.000
_cell.length_c   1.000
_cell.angle_alpha   90.00
_cell.angle_beta   90.00
_cell.angle_gamma   90.00
#
_symmetry.space_group_name_H-M   'P 1'
#
loop_
_entity.id
_entity.type
_entity.pdbx_description
1 polymer ?
#
loop_
_entity_poly.entity_id
_entity_poly.type
_entity_poly.pdbx_seq_one_letter_code
_entity_poly.pdbx_strand_id
1 'polypeptide(L)'
;MIHLLILFSIFLFQVCSPTSDAKTNDYFLIPLVQGNNIGSIAVHGNLDSLDVQETPLRENSVSLEWASLYGGNPNKITRDSKLAVDEKGFVYVAADIDSDPSYDELTNKWIRGGQDLILAKYDSRENIIWMRSIPGVLGTKLNVTGIAVDPEGNAYVTGSIIGSLENIPVLENQDMFVIKFDSNGVINWIKQTGVNDKRYEVSPQKITVDTFGNSYIVGTSNGPFGGNSIKRGNGFIVKLDTNGNQIWIEQLSIPGAEIIPVGVAFDKITGNIYMSGSGRNANFATNSTPGIGENDLFILKYDSNGNRQFFAQLGVPLKSVFGKAITVDRFGNVLVGGYSNADFGLKPDETGYLGTIVKYDSSGVQQWIRQFGPPTAQKMTIIDEITTDRAGNVFTTGQTNGFIKFNAGPSEGDQDVFVTKHSSSGEVRELWQWGIIQSTMVGSGIGVDFDGNLYSTGWATRNVFHELFGNEMMGAIDTFLIKFR
;
A
#
# COMPACT_ATOMS: atom_id res chain seq x y z
N MET A 1 -45.64 71.06 8.92
CA MET A 1 -46.04 70.38 7.68
C MET A 1 -45.02 70.75 6.61
N ILE A 2 -43.92 70.00 6.55
CA ILE A 2 -42.89 70.07 5.52
C ILE A 2 -42.47 68.61 5.29
N HIS A 3 -42.80 68.06 4.13
CA HIS A 3 -42.40 66.73 3.70
C HIS A 3 -40.92 66.76 3.32
N LEU A 4 -40.10 65.91 3.96
CA LEU A 4 -38.74 65.65 3.52
C LEU A 4 -38.69 64.22 2.96
N LEU A 5 -38.68 64.12 1.63
CA LEU A 5 -38.33 62.91 0.91
C LEU A 5 -36.84 62.60 1.17
N ILE A 6 -36.54 61.39 1.67
CA ILE A 6 -35.18 60.85 1.65
C ILE A 6 -35.15 59.77 0.58
N LEU A 7 -34.44 60.06 -0.51
CA LEU A 7 -34.18 59.14 -1.62
C LEU A 7 -33.31 57.97 -1.14
N PHE A 8 -33.73 56.74 -1.49
CA PHE A 8 -32.87 55.56 -1.49
C PHE A 8 -31.93 55.63 -2.70
N SER A 9 -30.63 55.84 -2.47
CA SER A 9 -29.60 55.68 -3.49
C SER A 9 -29.13 54.23 -3.53
N ILE A 10 -29.56 53.50 -4.56
CA ILE A 10 -29.04 52.18 -4.93
C ILE A 10 -27.74 52.41 -5.72
N PHE A 11 -26.60 52.00 -5.18
CA PHE A 11 -25.35 51.92 -5.95
C PHE A 11 -25.27 50.54 -6.64
N LEU A 12 -25.51 50.55 -7.96
CA LEU A 12 -25.10 49.49 -8.87
C LEU A 12 -23.64 49.77 -9.29
N PHE A 13 -22.71 48.90 -8.89
CA PHE A 13 -21.40 48.84 -9.54
C PHE A 13 -21.35 47.59 -10.42
N GLN A 14 -21.45 47.80 -11.73
CA GLN A 14 -21.07 46.81 -12.73
C GLN A 14 -19.55 46.71 -12.82
N VAL A 15 -19.09 45.48 -12.62
CA VAL A 15 -18.02 44.72 -13.31
C VAL A 15 -17.10 45.52 -14.23
N CYS A 16 -15.80 45.48 -13.91
CA CYS A 16 -14.75 45.40 -14.92
C CYS A 16 -13.60 44.55 -14.36
N SER A 17 -13.45 43.35 -14.91
CA SER A 17 -12.35 42.42 -14.62
C SER A 17 -11.09 42.87 -15.38
N PRO A 18 -9.90 42.92 -14.75
CA PRO A 18 -8.65 42.90 -15.50
C PRO A 18 -8.29 41.46 -15.85
N THR A 19 -8.31 41.18 -17.15
CA THR A 19 -7.65 40.04 -17.80
C THR A 19 -6.13 40.19 -17.69
N SER A 20 -5.46 39.21 -17.10
CA SER A 20 -4.09 38.85 -17.47
C SER A 20 -3.92 37.34 -17.32
N ASP A 21 -3.62 36.71 -18.45
CA ASP A 21 -3.43 35.27 -18.63
C ASP A 21 -2.41 34.67 -17.67
N ALA A 22 -2.87 33.76 -16.82
CA ALA A 22 -2.10 32.61 -16.41
C ALA A 22 -2.92 31.39 -16.84
N LYS A 23 -2.45 30.67 -17.87
CA LYS A 23 -3.02 29.36 -18.22
C LYS A 23 -2.78 28.41 -17.04
N THR A 24 -3.76 28.31 -16.15
CA THR A 24 -3.90 27.16 -15.26
C THR A 24 -4.35 26.00 -16.14
N ASN A 25 -3.43 25.07 -16.41
CA ASN A 25 -3.81 23.76 -16.91
C ASN A 25 -4.48 23.01 -15.75
N ASP A 26 -5.79 23.21 -15.61
CA ASP A 26 -6.65 22.47 -14.69
C ASP A 26 -6.80 21.04 -15.22
N TYR A 27 -5.93 20.13 -14.77
CA TYR A 27 -6.08 18.69 -14.96
C TYR A 27 -7.05 18.16 -13.90
N PHE A 28 -8.33 18.04 -14.26
CA PHE A 28 -9.38 17.55 -13.38
C PHE A 28 -9.17 16.08 -12.97
N LEU A 29 -9.09 15.84 -11.66
CA LEU A 29 -9.51 14.60 -11.02
C LEU A 29 -10.99 14.76 -10.66
N ILE A 30 -11.84 13.82 -11.06
CA ILE A 30 -13.26 13.81 -10.70
C ILE A 30 -13.40 12.86 -9.50
N PRO A 31 -13.68 13.34 -8.27
CA PRO A 31 -14.23 12.46 -7.25
C PRO A 31 -15.59 11.98 -7.75
N LEU A 32 -15.68 10.71 -8.10
CA LEU A 32 -16.92 10.11 -8.59
C LEU A 32 -17.82 9.83 -7.38
N VAL A 33 -18.99 10.47 -7.40
CA VAL A 33 -20.18 10.38 -6.54
C VAL A 33 -20.19 9.31 -5.43
N GLN A 34 -20.57 9.73 -4.22
CA GLN A 34 -20.87 8.89 -3.06
C GLN A 34 -21.97 7.85 -3.34
N GLY A 35 -21.61 6.56 -3.28
CA GLY A 35 -22.58 5.47 -3.24
C GLY A 35 -23.24 5.35 -1.87
N ASN A 36 -24.27 6.15 -1.58
CA ASN A 36 -25.14 5.91 -0.42
C ASN A 36 -26.19 4.84 -0.79
N ASN A 37 -26.04 3.64 -0.22
CA ASN A 37 -26.80 2.40 -0.45
C ASN A 37 -26.27 1.52 -1.57
N ILE A 38 -25.23 0.76 -1.26
CA ILE A 38 -24.95 -0.48 -1.98
C ILE A 38 -25.85 -1.56 -1.37
N GLY A 39 -27.07 -1.69 -1.91
CA GLY A 39 -27.84 -2.92 -1.73
C GLY A 39 -27.02 -4.11 -2.24
N SER A 40 -27.28 -5.31 -1.70
CA SER A 40 -26.53 -6.54 -2.00
C SER A 40 -26.04 -6.58 -3.45
N ILE A 41 -24.72 -6.40 -3.63
CA ILE A 41 -24.05 -6.68 -4.91
C ILE A 41 -24.39 -8.13 -5.23
N ALA A 42 -24.82 -8.41 -6.45
CA ALA A 42 -25.40 -9.68 -6.84
C ALA A 42 -24.52 -10.87 -6.43
N VAL A 43 -24.89 -11.52 -5.32
CA VAL A 43 -24.57 -12.92 -5.06
C VAL A 43 -25.50 -13.70 -5.96
N HIS A 44 -25.02 -14.19 -7.11
CA HIS A 44 -25.79 -15.14 -7.89
C HIS A 44 -25.78 -16.49 -7.18
N GLY A 45 -26.79 -16.70 -6.34
CA GLY A 45 -27.14 -18.02 -5.84
C GLY A 45 -27.65 -18.87 -7.00
N ASN A 46 -26.83 -19.82 -7.45
CA ASN A 46 -27.34 -21.00 -8.11
C ASN A 46 -27.66 -22.03 -7.02
N LEU A 47 -28.92 -22.01 -6.59
CA LEU A 47 -29.54 -23.14 -5.91
C LEU A 47 -29.77 -24.23 -6.96
N ASP A 48 -29.10 -25.37 -6.79
CA ASP A 48 -29.75 -26.67 -6.93
C ASP A 48 -29.04 -27.71 -6.06
N SER A 49 -29.74 -28.07 -4.98
CA SER A 49 -29.72 -29.30 -4.16
C SER A 49 -28.41 -30.06 -3.96
N LEU A 50 -27.97 -30.17 -2.71
CA LEU A 50 -28.09 -31.41 -1.92
C LEU A 50 -27.76 -31.16 -0.44
N ASP A 51 -28.65 -31.67 0.42
CA ASP A 51 -28.63 -31.61 1.88
C ASP A 51 -27.28 -31.96 2.52
N VAL A 52 -26.78 -31.09 3.41
CA VAL A 52 -26.34 -31.47 4.76
C VAL A 52 -26.67 -30.31 5.70
N GLN A 53 -27.32 -30.65 6.83
CA GLN A 53 -27.61 -29.74 7.94
C GLN A 53 -26.34 -29.06 8.45
N GLU A 54 -26.15 -27.78 8.13
CA GLU A 54 -25.36 -26.87 8.94
C GLU A 54 -26.23 -25.66 9.32
N THR A 55 -26.29 -25.41 10.61
CA THR A 55 -26.88 -24.22 11.22
C THR A 55 -26.47 -22.96 10.44
N PRO A 56 -27.40 -22.07 10.05
CA PRO A 56 -27.04 -20.84 9.36
C PRO A 56 -26.32 -19.95 10.37
N LEU A 57 -24.99 -19.97 10.35
CA LEU A 57 -24.21 -18.89 10.94
C LEU A 57 -24.55 -17.64 10.12
N ARG A 58 -25.34 -16.77 10.76
CA ARG A 58 -25.70 -15.43 10.31
C ARG A 58 -24.52 -14.82 9.55
N GLU A 59 -24.79 -14.37 8.34
CA GLU A 59 -24.04 -13.30 7.69
C GLU A 59 -23.78 -12.23 8.76
N ASN A 60 -22.54 -12.10 9.21
CA ASN A 60 -22.15 -10.92 9.97
C ASN A 60 -22.13 -9.78 8.95
N SER A 61 -23.25 -9.06 8.93
CA SER A 61 -23.49 -7.86 8.16
C SER A 61 -22.58 -6.73 8.66
N VAL A 62 -21.33 -6.78 8.22
CA VAL A 62 -20.53 -5.57 8.00
C VAL A 62 -20.91 -5.10 6.62
N SER A 63 -21.76 -4.08 6.56
CA SER A 63 -22.10 -3.42 5.30
C SER A 63 -20.89 -2.61 4.87
N LEU A 64 -20.40 -2.84 3.66
CA LEU A 64 -19.65 -1.85 2.91
C LEU A 64 -20.32 -0.47 3.11
N GLU A 65 -19.67 0.45 3.82
CA GLU A 65 -20.29 1.73 4.18
C GLU A 65 -20.27 2.66 2.97
N TRP A 66 -19.12 2.75 2.32
CA TRP A 66 -18.93 3.42 1.04
C TRP A 66 -17.70 2.86 0.32
N ALA A 67 -17.67 3.07 -0.99
CA ALA A 67 -16.52 2.81 -1.84
C ALA A 67 -16.39 3.92 -2.88
N SER A 68 -15.16 4.31 -3.15
CA SER A 68 -14.84 5.34 -4.13
C SER A 68 -13.76 4.90 -5.08
N LEU A 69 -13.89 5.38 -6.32
CA LEU A 69 -13.04 5.02 -7.43
C LEU A 69 -12.34 6.27 -7.97
N TYR A 70 -11.03 6.17 -8.09
CA TYR A 70 -10.16 7.21 -8.60
C TYR A 70 -9.50 6.69 -9.87
N GLY A 71 -9.98 7.25 -10.99
CA GLY A 71 -9.58 6.87 -12.34
C GLY A 71 -9.35 8.09 -13.21
N GLY A 72 -8.43 7.94 -14.16
CA GLY A 72 -8.21 8.94 -15.20
C GLY A 72 -9.07 8.70 -16.44
N ASN A 73 -8.77 9.40 -17.53
CA ASN A 73 -9.30 9.14 -18.89
C ASN A 73 -9.08 7.64 -19.28
N PRO A 74 -9.82 7.02 -20.21
CA PRO A 74 -9.78 5.57 -20.50
C PRO A 74 -8.44 4.92 -20.85
N ASN A 75 -7.42 5.72 -21.15
CA ASN A 75 -6.07 5.23 -21.40
C ASN A 75 -5.13 5.40 -20.19
N LYS A 76 -5.58 6.00 -19.09
CA LYS A 76 -4.77 6.25 -17.89
C LYS A 76 -4.74 5.03 -16.99
N ILE A 77 -3.59 4.85 -16.36
CA ILE A 77 -3.32 3.82 -15.36
C ILE A 77 -3.12 4.54 -14.03
N THR A 78 -3.95 4.23 -13.03
CA THR A 78 -3.75 4.65 -11.63
C THR A 78 -3.46 3.40 -10.81
N ARG A 79 -2.20 3.16 -10.45
CA ARG A 79 -1.73 1.93 -9.81
C ARG A 79 -1.10 2.20 -8.45
N ASP A 80 -0.83 1.11 -7.74
CA ASP A 80 0.01 1.08 -6.54
C ASP A 80 -0.45 1.98 -5.40
N SER A 81 -1.77 2.15 -5.24
CA SER A 81 -2.32 2.91 -4.14
C SER A 81 -1.84 2.40 -2.78
N LYS A 82 -1.45 3.31 -1.90
CA LYS A 82 -1.01 3.06 -0.54
C LYS A 82 -1.86 3.85 0.43
N LEU A 83 -2.14 3.25 1.58
CA LEU A 83 -3.04 3.77 2.59
C LEU A 83 -2.29 4.00 3.91
N ALA A 84 -2.54 5.13 4.54
CA ALA A 84 -2.24 5.35 5.95
C ALA A 84 -3.46 5.94 6.65
N VAL A 85 -3.65 5.59 7.92
CA VAL A 85 -4.69 6.14 8.78
C VAL A 85 -4.01 6.71 10.01
N ASP A 86 -4.26 7.99 10.32
CA ASP A 86 -3.66 8.65 11.47
C ASP A 86 -4.44 8.38 12.77
N GLU A 87 -3.86 8.74 13.92
CA GLU A 87 -4.51 8.52 15.22
C GLU A 87 -5.77 9.38 15.43
N LYS A 88 -6.00 10.39 14.58
CA LYS A 88 -7.20 11.25 14.57
C LYS A 88 -8.30 10.71 13.65
N GLY A 89 -8.05 9.60 12.95
CA GLY A 89 -8.99 8.96 12.03
C GLY A 89 -9.04 9.59 10.63
N PHE A 90 -8.06 10.42 10.26
CA PHE A 90 -7.92 10.85 8.88
C PHE A 90 -7.26 9.76 8.04
N VAL A 91 -7.75 9.62 6.81
CA VAL A 91 -7.31 8.62 5.86
C VAL A 91 -6.48 9.30 4.77
N TYR A 92 -5.31 8.75 4.48
CA TYR A 92 -4.38 9.26 3.47
C TYR A 92 -4.17 8.21 2.39
N VAL A 93 -4.38 8.60 1.14
CA VAL A 93 -4.16 7.72 -0.02
C VAL A 93 -3.15 8.36 -0.95
N ALA A 94 -2.07 7.63 -1.25
CA ALA A 94 -1.09 8.00 -2.25
C ALA A 94 -1.07 6.98 -3.39
N ALA A 95 -0.95 7.43 -4.64
CA ALA A 95 -0.86 6.57 -5.82
C ALA A 95 -0.05 7.25 -6.92
N ASP A 96 0.44 6.47 -7.88
CA ASP A 96 0.96 7.01 -9.15
C ASP A 96 -0.10 6.95 -10.26
N ILE A 97 -0.07 7.97 -11.12
CA ILE A 97 -0.97 8.10 -12.26
C ILE A 97 -0.20 8.46 -13.53
N ASP A 98 -0.54 7.84 -14.65
CA ASP A 98 0.02 8.22 -15.95
C ASP A 98 -0.47 9.63 -16.38
N SER A 99 0.47 10.53 -16.71
CA SER A 99 0.16 11.81 -17.36
C SER A 99 0.07 11.65 -18.89
N ASP A 100 -0.67 12.55 -19.55
CA ASP A 100 -0.91 12.46 -20.99
C ASP A 100 0.38 12.77 -21.80
N PRO A 101 0.65 12.05 -22.91
CA PRO A 101 1.71 12.39 -23.84
C PRO A 101 1.57 13.82 -24.37
N SER A 102 2.66 14.59 -24.36
CA SER A 102 2.73 15.92 -24.97
C SER A 102 3.68 15.90 -26.15
N TYR A 103 3.40 16.70 -27.18
CA TYR A 103 4.29 16.83 -28.33
C TYR A 103 5.25 17.99 -28.09
N ASP A 104 6.56 17.72 -28.15
CA ASP A 104 7.58 18.77 -28.06
C ASP A 104 7.87 19.34 -29.44
N GLU A 105 7.40 20.56 -29.68
CA GLU A 105 7.62 21.29 -30.93
C GLU A 105 9.10 21.67 -31.14
N LEU A 106 9.90 21.79 -30.07
CA LEU A 106 11.33 22.17 -30.15
C LEU A 106 12.22 20.99 -30.54
N THR A 107 11.87 19.78 -30.09
CA THR A 107 12.65 18.56 -30.39
C THR A 107 12.00 17.65 -31.44
N ASN A 108 10.80 17.99 -31.91
CA ASN A 108 10.01 17.23 -32.88
C ASN A 108 9.83 15.76 -32.47
N LYS A 109 9.52 15.53 -31.20
CA LYS A 109 9.32 14.20 -30.62
C LYS A 109 8.03 14.16 -29.82
N TRP A 110 7.31 13.05 -29.94
CA TRP A 110 6.25 12.70 -28.99
C TRP A 110 6.89 12.39 -27.64
N ILE A 111 6.59 13.20 -26.64
CA ILE A 111 6.97 12.95 -25.26
C ILE A 111 5.91 12.00 -24.70
N ARG A 112 6.31 10.81 -24.28
CA ARG A 112 5.42 9.98 -23.44
C ARG A 112 5.24 10.74 -22.13
N GLY A 113 4.00 10.97 -21.70
CA GLY A 113 3.74 11.65 -20.44
C GLY A 113 4.52 11.01 -19.29
N GLY A 114 4.91 11.82 -18.30
CA GLY A 114 5.49 11.33 -17.05
C GLY A 114 4.47 10.60 -16.18
N GLN A 115 4.91 10.01 -15.08
CA GLN A 115 4.03 9.56 -14.01
C GLN A 115 3.96 10.63 -12.92
N ASP A 116 2.76 10.97 -12.49
CA ASP A 116 2.50 11.94 -11.43
C ASP A 116 2.19 11.21 -10.12
N LEU A 117 2.53 11.82 -8.99
CA LEU A 117 2.14 11.34 -7.68
C LEU A 117 0.89 12.09 -7.23
N ILE A 118 -0.16 11.37 -6.86
CA ILE A 118 -1.31 11.93 -6.18
C ILE A 118 -1.28 11.58 -4.70
N LEU A 119 -1.68 12.52 -3.85
CA LEU A 119 -1.86 12.33 -2.42
C LEU A 119 -3.13 13.05 -1.98
N ALA A 120 -4.05 12.33 -1.36
CA ALA A 120 -5.29 12.88 -0.83
C ALA A 120 -5.46 12.53 0.64
N LYS A 121 -6.07 13.46 1.39
CA LYS A 121 -6.47 13.30 2.78
C LYS A 121 -7.99 13.41 2.89
N TYR A 122 -8.59 12.45 3.58
CA TYR A 122 -10.02 12.33 3.81
C TYR A 122 -10.32 12.28 5.30
N ASP A 123 -11.52 12.69 5.70
CA ASP A 123 -12.07 12.30 7.00
C ASP A 123 -12.72 10.91 6.94
N SER A 124 -13.17 10.39 8.09
CA SER A 124 -13.82 9.08 8.21
C SER A 124 -15.18 8.96 7.51
N ARG A 125 -15.71 10.08 7.01
CA ARG A 125 -16.95 10.19 6.21
C ARG A 125 -16.64 10.43 4.73
N GLU A 126 -15.39 10.25 4.33
CA GLU A 126 -14.91 10.43 2.96
C GLU A 126 -14.92 11.87 2.43
N ASN A 127 -15.07 12.87 3.29
CA ASN A 127 -14.90 14.25 2.81
C ASN A 127 -13.43 14.50 2.52
N ILE A 128 -13.13 14.98 1.31
CA ILE A 128 -11.78 15.43 0.94
C ILE A 128 -11.43 16.65 1.79
N ILE A 129 -10.41 16.51 2.63
CA ILE A 129 -9.82 17.62 3.38
C ILE A 129 -8.87 18.40 2.48
N TRP A 130 -8.01 17.68 1.76
CA TRP A 130 -7.17 18.25 0.70
C TRP A 130 -6.68 17.16 -0.25
N MET A 131 -6.24 17.58 -1.44
CA MET A 131 -5.61 16.72 -2.44
C MET A 131 -4.44 17.47 -3.09
N ARG A 132 -3.38 16.74 -3.41
CA ARG A 132 -2.17 17.24 -4.06
C ARG A 132 -1.81 16.32 -5.21
N SER A 133 -1.31 16.93 -6.28
CA SER A 133 -0.64 16.25 -7.37
C SER A 133 0.76 16.82 -7.49
N ILE A 134 1.76 15.96 -7.59
CA ILE A 134 3.14 16.34 -7.89
C ILE A 134 3.43 15.81 -9.29
N PRO A 135 3.55 16.70 -10.29
CA PRO A 135 3.83 16.29 -11.65
C PRO A 135 5.26 15.76 -11.75
N GLY A 136 5.42 14.62 -12.41
CA GLY A 136 6.74 14.16 -12.82
C GLY A 136 7.35 15.11 -13.85
N VAL A 137 8.67 15.26 -13.86
CA VAL A 137 9.35 15.95 -14.97
C VAL A 137 9.22 15.10 -16.24
N LEU A 138 9.29 15.72 -17.42
CA LEU A 138 9.15 15.03 -18.72
C LEU A 138 10.02 13.76 -18.82
N GLY A 139 9.41 12.64 -19.23
CA GLY A 139 10.10 11.35 -19.39
C GLY A 139 10.36 10.59 -18.08
N THR A 140 9.89 11.11 -16.94
CA THR A 140 10.02 10.47 -15.63
C THR A 140 9.10 9.27 -15.50
N LYS A 141 9.62 8.17 -14.97
CA LYS A 141 8.81 7.06 -14.44
C LYS A 141 8.87 7.13 -12.92
N LEU A 142 7.73 7.17 -12.27
CA LEU A 142 7.57 7.30 -10.83
C LEU A 142 6.60 6.23 -10.35
N ASN A 143 6.98 5.51 -9.29
CA ASN A 143 6.11 4.52 -8.67
C ASN A 143 6.02 4.78 -7.17
N VAL A 144 4.81 4.82 -6.62
CA VAL A 144 4.57 5.01 -5.19
C VAL A 144 4.58 3.66 -4.47
N THR A 145 5.53 3.47 -3.55
CA THR A 145 5.67 2.19 -2.83
C THR A 145 5.26 2.27 -1.36
N GLY A 146 5.21 3.45 -0.76
CA GLY A 146 4.75 3.58 0.62
C GLY A 146 4.30 4.97 1.03
N ILE A 147 3.43 4.99 2.05
CA ILE A 147 3.01 6.18 2.77
C ILE A 147 3.04 5.91 4.28
N ALA A 148 3.44 6.91 5.06
CA ALA A 148 3.34 6.91 6.52
C ALA A 148 2.93 8.31 7.02
N VAL A 149 2.33 8.39 8.20
CA VAL A 149 1.86 9.65 8.80
C VAL A 149 2.34 9.75 10.23
N ASP A 150 2.90 10.89 10.61
CA ASP A 150 3.37 11.14 11.98
C ASP A 150 2.23 11.60 12.91
N PRO A 151 2.43 11.65 14.25
CA PRO A 151 1.40 12.09 15.19
C PRO A 151 0.88 13.53 14.96
N GLU A 152 1.71 14.40 14.38
CA GLU A 152 1.34 15.75 13.99
C GLU A 152 0.40 15.79 12.77
N GLY A 153 0.36 14.70 11.99
CA GLY A 153 -0.47 14.54 10.80
C GLY A 153 0.27 14.88 9.50
N ASN A 154 1.60 14.96 9.53
CA ASN A 154 2.43 15.14 8.36
C ASN A 154 2.57 13.81 7.61
N ALA A 155 2.40 13.83 6.29
CA ALA A 155 2.46 12.65 5.45
C ALA A 155 3.84 12.51 4.79
N TYR A 156 4.34 11.28 4.74
CA TYR A 156 5.62 10.91 4.14
C TYR A 156 5.36 9.88 3.05
N VAL A 157 5.64 10.24 1.80
CA VAL A 157 5.46 9.35 0.65
C VAL A 157 6.83 8.95 0.10
N THR A 158 7.04 7.67 -0.15
CA THR A 158 8.26 7.15 -0.77
C THR A 158 7.93 6.32 -2.00
N GLY A 159 8.92 6.20 -2.87
CA GLY A 159 8.78 5.45 -4.11
C GLY A 159 10.07 5.47 -4.92
N SER A 160 10.03 4.81 -6.05
CA SER A 160 11.14 4.81 -7.00
C SER A 160 10.90 5.80 -8.13
N ILE A 161 11.97 6.42 -8.62
CA ILE A 161 11.92 7.34 -9.75
C ILE A 161 13.06 7.05 -10.73
N ILE A 162 12.75 6.97 -12.02
CA ILE A 162 13.74 7.08 -13.11
C ILE A 162 13.54 8.47 -13.71
N GLY A 163 14.49 9.37 -13.47
CA GLY A 163 14.36 10.79 -13.83
C GLY A 163 14.51 11.69 -12.60
N SER A 164 13.79 12.80 -12.59
CA SER A 164 13.96 13.86 -11.61
C SER A 164 12.61 14.36 -11.08
N LEU A 165 12.53 14.56 -9.77
CA LEU A 165 11.55 15.45 -9.16
C LEU A 165 12.14 16.87 -9.11
N GLU A 166 11.41 17.88 -9.59
CA GLU A 166 11.74 19.31 -9.46
C GLU A 166 13.16 19.76 -9.91
N ASN A 167 13.56 19.42 -11.16
CA ASN A 167 14.85 19.86 -11.73
C ASN A 167 16.10 19.45 -10.92
N ILE A 168 15.97 18.47 -10.00
CA ILE A 168 17.12 17.86 -9.32
C ILE A 168 17.92 17.08 -10.37
N PRO A 169 19.17 17.46 -10.67
CA PRO A 169 19.90 16.84 -11.76
C PRO A 169 20.37 15.43 -11.36
N VAL A 170 19.69 14.37 -11.79
CA VAL A 170 20.21 13.00 -11.62
C VAL A 170 19.83 12.06 -12.77
N LEU A 171 20.68 11.06 -12.87
CA LEU A 171 21.04 10.03 -13.84
C LEU A 171 19.88 9.21 -14.46
N GLU A 172 20.20 8.41 -15.49
CA GLU A 172 19.27 7.54 -16.24
C GLU A 172 18.80 6.27 -15.48
N ASN A 173 19.07 6.15 -14.18
CA ASN A 173 18.79 4.97 -13.35
C ASN A 173 17.71 5.23 -12.29
N GLN A 174 17.24 4.15 -11.66
CA GLN A 174 16.17 4.20 -10.67
C GLN A 174 16.70 4.59 -9.29
N ASP A 175 16.22 5.72 -8.77
CA ASP A 175 16.52 6.26 -7.44
C ASP A 175 15.34 6.09 -6.48
N MET A 176 15.62 6.17 -5.18
CA MET A 176 14.59 6.35 -4.15
C MET A 176 14.23 7.83 -4.03
N PHE A 177 12.96 8.15 -3.91
CA PHE A 177 12.51 9.48 -3.46
C PHE A 177 11.72 9.39 -2.14
N VAL A 178 11.69 10.52 -1.43
CA VAL A 178 10.87 10.73 -0.22
C VAL A 178 10.35 12.16 -0.24
N ILE A 179 9.05 12.33 0.00
CA ILE A 179 8.39 13.64 0.06
C ILE A 179 7.67 13.75 1.39
N LYS A 180 7.92 14.85 2.12
CA LYS A 180 7.18 15.19 3.34
C LYS A 180 6.19 16.31 3.04
N PHE A 181 4.95 16.10 3.45
CA PHE A 181 3.87 17.08 3.43
C PHE A 181 3.46 17.41 4.86
N ASP A 182 3.16 18.67 5.15
CA ASP A 182 2.54 19.02 6.42
C ASP A 182 1.08 18.54 6.51
N SER A 183 0.46 18.73 7.68
CA SER A 183 -0.94 18.39 7.93
C SER A 183 -1.97 19.08 7.00
N ASN A 184 -1.58 20.17 6.33
CA ASN A 184 -2.38 20.91 5.34
C ASN A 184 -2.05 20.51 3.90
N GLY A 185 -1.18 19.52 3.70
CA GLY A 185 -0.75 19.03 2.39
C GLY A 185 0.27 19.94 1.70
N VAL A 186 0.95 20.84 2.41
CA VAL A 186 2.03 21.65 1.82
C VAL A 186 3.33 20.88 1.88
N ILE A 187 4.07 20.80 0.76
CA ILE A 187 5.37 20.13 0.72
C ILE A 187 6.34 20.86 1.65
N ASN A 188 6.94 20.13 2.58
CA ASN A 188 8.00 20.63 3.45
C ASN A 188 9.37 20.41 2.81
N TRP A 189 9.59 19.21 2.24
CA TRP A 189 10.81 18.88 1.52
C TRP A 189 10.61 17.69 0.58
N ILE A 190 11.48 17.60 -0.43
CA ILE A 190 11.65 16.46 -1.32
C ILE A 190 13.11 16.02 -1.23
N LYS A 191 13.33 14.71 -1.15
CA LYS A 191 14.65 14.08 -1.21
C LYS A 191 14.63 13.00 -2.28
N GLN A 192 15.66 12.98 -3.11
CA GLN A 192 15.94 11.92 -4.07
C GLN A 192 17.36 11.43 -3.83
N THR A 193 17.55 10.12 -3.74
CA THR A 193 18.84 9.50 -3.47
C THR A 193 18.97 8.14 -4.14
N GLY A 194 20.16 7.86 -4.61
CA GLY A 194 20.51 6.60 -5.26
C GLY A 194 22.01 6.39 -5.23
N VAL A 195 22.49 5.46 -6.06
CA VAL A 195 23.93 5.24 -6.23
C VAL A 195 24.43 6.07 -7.40
N ASN A 196 25.59 6.72 -7.23
CA ASN A 196 26.23 7.53 -8.26
C ASN A 196 26.91 6.69 -9.35
N ASP A 197 26.15 5.79 -10.00
CA ASP A 197 26.53 4.99 -11.16
C ASP A 197 25.25 4.50 -11.86
N LYS A 198 25.16 4.73 -13.17
CA LYS A 198 23.96 4.44 -13.99
C LYS A 198 23.57 2.96 -14.05
N ARG A 199 24.45 2.04 -13.63
CA ARG A 199 24.16 0.60 -13.63
C ARG A 199 23.37 0.16 -12.40
N TYR A 200 23.31 1.01 -11.38
CA TYR A 200 22.73 0.65 -10.10
C TYR A 200 21.35 1.27 -9.89
N GLU A 201 20.49 0.54 -9.22
CA GLU A 201 19.08 0.85 -8.97
C GLU A 201 18.86 0.76 -7.46
N VAL A 202 18.02 1.67 -6.94
CA VAL A 202 17.53 1.66 -5.56
C VAL A 202 16.01 1.63 -5.60
N SER A 203 15.44 0.59 -5.00
CA SER A 203 14.01 0.29 -5.07
C SER A 203 13.42 0.23 -3.65
N PRO A 204 12.91 1.35 -3.11
CA PRO A 204 12.22 1.35 -1.83
C PRO A 204 10.92 0.53 -1.93
N GLN A 205 10.53 -0.12 -0.85
CA GLN A 205 9.35 -0.98 -0.78
C GLN A 205 8.32 -0.49 0.24
N LYS A 206 8.77 0.09 1.36
CA LYS A 206 7.89 0.52 2.45
C LYS A 206 8.55 1.59 3.31
N ILE A 207 7.72 2.44 3.93
CA ILE A 207 8.12 3.49 4.87
C ILE A 207 7.30 3.38 6.16
N THR A 208 7.93 3.70 7.28
CA THR A 208 7.27 3.98 8.57
C THR A 208 7.90 5.21 9.22
N VAL A 209 7.22 5.82 10.19
CA VAL A 209 7.73 7.00 10.91
C VAL A 209 7.67 6.76 12.42
N ASP A 210 8.66 7.28 13.15
CA ASP A 210 8.63 7.26 14.61
C ASP A 210 7.82 8.42 15.19
N THR A 211 7.64 8.41 16.52
CA THR A 211 6.90 9.44 17.27
C THR A 211 7.49 10.84 17.16
N PHE A 212 8.70 11.00 16.61
CA PHE A 212 9.36 12.30 16.43
C PHE A 212 9.37 12.74 14.95
N GLY A 213 8.75 11.96 14.06
CA GLY A 213 8.69 12.22 12.63
C GLY A 213 9.98 11.87 11.87
N ASN A 214 10.86 11.02 12.41
CA ASN A 214 11.94 10.43 11.62
C ASN A 214 11.39 9.26 10.80
N SER A 215 11.79 9.16 9.54
CA SER A 215 11.31 8.11 8.63
C SER A 215 12.30 6.97 8.47
N TYR A 216 11.79 5.74 8.41
CA TYR A 216 12.55 4.52 8.17
C TYR A 216 12.02 3.87 6.90
N ILE A 217 12.91 3.65 5.93
CA ILE A 217 12.54 3.12 4.62
C ILE A 217 13.35 1.86 4.37
N VAL A 218 12.68 0.83 3.86
CA VAL A 218 13.29 -0.44 3.49
C VAL A 218 13.13 -0.69 2.00
N GLY A 219 14.05 -1.45 1.42
CA GLY A 219 13.94 -1.86 0.02
C GLY A 219 15.12 -2.68 -0.43
N THR A 220 15.35 -2.70 -1.74
CA THR A 220 16.48 -3.41 -2.35
C THR A 220 17.35 -2.47 -3.17
N SER A 221 18.63 -2.80 -3.28
CA SER A 221 19.53 -2.20 -4.26
C SER A 221 20.37 -3.29 -4.93
N ASN A 222 20.72 -3.06 -6.20
CA ASN A 222 21.70 -3.88 -6.90
C ASN A 222 23.14 -3.32 -6.82
N GLY A 223 23.31 -2.20 -6.13
CA GLY A 223 24.57 -1.49 -5.94
C GLY A 223 24.91 -1.23 -4.46
N PRO A 224 26.00 -0.52 -4.19
CA PRO A 224 26.50 -0.23 -2.85
C PRO A 224 25.69 0.92 -2.19
N PHE A 225 24.45 0.63 -1.77
CA PHE A 225 23.58 1.59 -1.10
C PHE A 225 23.61 1.39 0.42
N GLY A 226 24.52 2.09 1.10
CA GLY A 226 24.76 1.94 2.55
C GLY A 226 25.69 0.79 2.93
N GLY A 227 26.47 0.29 1.97
CA GLY A 227 27.46 -0.78 2.16
C GLY A 227 28.37 -0.91 0.94
N ASN A 228 29.23 -1.94 0.93
CA ASN A 228 30.21 -2.16 -0.14
C ASN A 228 29.78 -3.23 -1.17
N SER A 229 28.57 -3.79 -1.06
CA SER A 229 28.15 -4.95 -1.85
C SER A 229 27.49 -4.52 -3.17
N ILE A 230 27.90 -5.14 -4.28
CA ILE A 230 27.51 -4.76 -5.66
C ILE A 230 26.66 -5.84 -6.36
N LYS A 231 25.72 -6.46 -5.65
CA LYS A 231 24.86 -7.55 -6.16
C LYS A 231 23.39 -7.16 -6.18
N ARG A 232 22.64 -7.66 -7.17
CA ARG A 232 21.17 -7.61 -7.23
C ARG A 232 20.56 -8.30 -6.00
N GLY A 233 19.52 -7.67 -5.44
CA GLY A 233 18.75 -8.24 -4.32
C GLY A 233 19.47 -8.17 -2.97
N ASN A 234 20.25 -7.11 -2.73
CA ASN A 234 20.69 -6.78 -1.37
C ASN A 234 19.66 -5.85 -0.74
N GLY A 235 19.22 -6.17 0.47
CA GLY A 235 18.29 -5.35 1.22
C GLY A 235 18.94 -4.06 1.72
N PHE A 236 18.16 -3.04 2.03
CA PHE A 236 18.63 -1.89 2.81
C PHE A 236 17.58 -1.43 3.81
N ILE A 237 18.04 -0.70 4.83
CA ILE A 237 17.22 0.19 5.64
C ILE A 237 17.92 1.53 5.79
N VAL A 238 17.17 2.62 5.65
CA VAL A 238 17.66 3.99 5.82
C VAL A 238 16.77 4.75 6.78
N LYS A 239 17.40 5.51 7.69
CA LYS A 239 16.73 6.45 8.59
C LYS A 239 17.02 7.88 8.15
N LEU A 240 15.96 8.67 7.98
CA LEU A 240 16.04 10.11 7.75
C LEU A 240 15.46 10.86 8.95
N ASP A 241 16.06 12.01 9.28
CA ASP A 241 15.50 12.93 10.27
C ASP A 241 14.23 13.65 9.74
N THR A 242 13.59 14.44 10.60
CA THR A 242 12.37 15.20 10.27
C THR A 242 12.54 16.23 9.13
N ASN A 243 13.79 16.59 8.80
CA ASN A 243 14.18 17.49 7.70
C ASN A 243 14.64 16.73 6.44
N GLY A 244 14.57 15.40 6.46
CA GLY A 244 14.97 14.53 5.37
C GLY A 244 16.48 14.32 5.26
N ASN A 245 17.27 14.64 6.29
CA ASN A 245 18.70 14.34 6.30
C ASN A 245 18.92 12.88 6.71
N GLN A 246 19.81 12.18 6.01
CA GLN A 246 20.17 10.82 6.37
C GLN A 246 20.91 10.79 7.72
N ILE A 247 20.35 10.05 8.68
CA ILE A 247 21.01 9.77 9.97
C ILE A 247 21.93 8.55 9.80
N TRP A 248 21.38 7.46 9.30
CA TRP A 248 22.12 6.23 9.01
C TRP A 248 21.47 5.45 7.88
N ILE A 249 22.26 4.59 7.26
CA ILE A 249 21.83 3.62 6.25
C ILE A 249 22.63 2.33 6.45
N GLU A 250 21.95 1.19 6.36
CA GLU A 250 22.58 -0.13 6.40
C GLU A 250 22.15 -0.94 5.18
N GLN A 251 23.13 -1.46 4.44
CA GLN A 251 22.91 -2.47 3.42
C GLN A 251 23.01 -3.89 4.02
N LEU A 252 22.00 -4.72 3.78
CA LEU A 252 21.96 -6.12 4.14
C LEU A 252 22.42 -6.99 2.96
N SER A 253 23.48 -7.76 3.20
CA SER A 253 24.04 -8.67 2.21
C SER A 253 24.61 -9.90 2.90
N ILE A 254 24.19 -11.09 2.47
CA ILE A 254 24.78 -12.37 2.88
C ILE A 254 25.41 -13.02 1.63
N PRO A 255 26.71 -13.37 1.63
CA PRO A 255 27.36 -13.92 0.45
C PRO A 255 26.69 -15.20 -0.06
N GLY A 256 26.13 -15.14 -1.28
CA GLY A 256 25.46 -16.29 -1.92
C GLY A 256 23.96 -16.39 -1.64
N ALA A 257 23.39 -15.39 -0.96
CA ALA A 257 21.96 -15.23 -0.77
C ALA A 257 21.40 -14.05 -1.56
N GLU A 258 20.08 -14.02 -1.70
CA GLU A 258 19.29 -12.90 -2.21
C GLU A 258 18.30 -12.50 -1.12
N ILE A 259 18.21 -11.21 -0.80
CA ILE A 259 17.48 -10.66 0.34
C ILE A 259 16.53 -9.59 -0.17
N ILE A 260 15.23 -9.78 0.06
CA ILE A 260 14.17 -8.88 -0.41
C ILE A 260 13.37 -8.41 0.80
N PRO A 261 13.76 -7.28 1.45
CA PRO A 261 12.93 -6.61 2.44
C PRO A 261 11.75 -5.94 1.75
N VAL A 262 10.57 -6.07 2.35
CA VAL A 262 9.32 -5.51 1.80
C VAL A 262 8.44 -4.86 2.86
N GLY A 263 8.63 -5.19 4.14
CA GLY A 263 7.86 -4.63 5.25
C GLY A 263 8.75 -3.89 6.25
N VAL A 264 8.23 -2.79 6.81
CA VAL A 264 8.83 -2.09 7.95
C VAL A 264 7.74 -1.59 8.90
N ALA A 265 7.93 -1.76 10.20
CA ALA A 265 7.02 -1.29 11.24
C ALA A 265 7.78 -0.68 12.42
N PHE A 266 7.22 0.36 13.01
CA PHE A 266 7.73 1.01 14.21
C PHE A 266 6.91 0.60 15.44
N ASP A 267 7.57 0.09 16.47
CA ASP A 267 6.95 -0.15 17.77
C ASP A 267 7.00 1.12 18.62
N LYS A 268 5.86 1.80 18.72
CA LYS A 268 5.72 3.05 19.47
C LYS A 268 5.95 2.94 20.98
N ILE A 269 5.92 1.73 21.54
CA ILE A 269 6.15 1.53 22.98
C ILE A 269 7.64 1.41 23.27
N THR A 270 8.35 0.63 22.46
CA THR A 270 9.76 0.33 22.72
C THR A 270 10.73 1.18 21.91
N GLY A 271 10.26 1.86 20.87
CA GLY A 271 11.09 2.61 19.92
C GLY A 271 11.83 1.72 18.92
N ASN A 272 11.56 0.42 18.90
CA ASN A 272 12.22 -0.52 17.99
C ASN A 272 11.59 -0.48 16.60
N ILE A 273 12.40 -0.80 15.61
CA ILE A 273 12.01 -0.89 14.20
C ILE A 273 12.12 -2.35 13.79
N TYR A 274 11.07 -2.87 13.18
CA TYR A 274 11.02 -4.23 12.67
C TYR A 274 10.98 -4.19 11.14
N MET A 275 11.90 -4.89 10.51
CA MET A 275 11.93 -5.13 9.07
C MET A 275 11.55 -6.58 8.81
N SER A 276 10.73 -6.81 7.79
CA SER A 276 10.46 -8.15 7.29
C SER A 276 10.66 -8.28 5.79
N GLY A 277 10.86 -9.51 5.35
CA GLY A 277 10.83 -9.87 3.95
C GLY A 277 11.16 -11.32 3.74
N SER A 278 11.76 -11.62 2.60
CA SER A 278 12.12 -12.99 2.21
C SER A 278 13.60 -13.07 1.84
N GLY A 279 14.27 -14.14 2.29
CA GLY A 279 15.66 -14.42 1.97
C GLY A 279 15.80 -15.75 1.25
N ARG A 280 16.30 -15.74 0.02
CA ARG A 280 16.65 -16.95 -0.72
C ARG A 280 18.06 -17.38 -0.33
N ASN A 281 18.19 -18.63 0.13
CA ASN A 281 19.46 -19.21 0.57
C ASN A 281 20.14 -18.45 1.73
N ALA A 282 19.39 -17.65 2.50
CA ALA A 282 19.91 -16.83 3.59
C ALA A 282 19.68 -17.45 4.98
N ASN A 283 20.69 -17.49 5.84
CA ASN A 283 20.53 -17.71 7.27
C ASN A 283 20.84 -16.41 8.02
N PHE A 284 19.82 -15.75 8.54
CA PHE A 284 19.95 -14.44 9.21
C PHE A 284 20.44 -14.56 10.65
N ALA A 285 20.29 -15.71 11.29
CA ALA A 285 20.79 -15.94 12.64
C ALA A 285 22.33 -16.03 12.67
N THR A 286 22.93 -16.61 11.63
CA THR A 286 24.39 -16.78 11.51
C THR A 286 25.04 -15.86 10.46
N ASN A 287 24.24 -15.08 9.72
CA ASN A 287 24.68 -14.27 8.57
C ASN A 287 25.47 -15.08 7.53
N SER A 288 24.98 -16.29 7.21
CA SER A 288 25.65 -17.22 6.30
C SER A 288 24.67 -17.91 5.36
N THR A 289 25.18 -18.78 4.49
CA THR A 289 24.41 -19.69 3.63
C THR A 289 24.72 -21.14 4.00
N PRO A 290 23.84 -22.12 3.69
CA PRO A 290 22.52 -21.96 3.09
C PRO A 290 21.43 -21.52 4.07
N GLY A 291 20.27 -21.14 3.53
CA GLY A 291 19.03 -20.93 4.28
C GLY A 291 18.33 -22.25 4.64
N ILE A 292 17.13 -22.18 5.19
CA ILE A 292 16.32 -23.34 5.60
C ILE A 292 15.53 -23.90 4.41
N GLY A 293 14.76 -23.04 3.75
CA GLY A 293 13.95 -23.35 2.58
C GLY A 293 14.50 -22.71 1.29
N GLU A 294 13.66 -22.68 0.26
CA GLU A 294 13.97 -21.96 -0.97
C GLU A 294 13.93 -20.44 -0.76
N ASN A 295 12.88 -19.97 -0.09
CA ASN A 295 12.75 -18.59 0.40
C ASN A 295 12.25 -18.65 1.84
N ASP A 296 12.95 -17.99 2.74
CA ASP A 296 12.59 -17.95 4.15
C ASP A 296 12.11 -16.55 4.52
N LEU A 297 10.97 -16.48 5.20
CA LEU A 297 10.50 -15.26 5.83
C LEU A 297 11.49 -14.89 6.93
N PHE A 298 11.94 -13.65 6.94
CA PHE A 298 12.80 -13.14 8.01
C PHE A 298 12.17 -11.93 8.68
N ILE A 299 12.57 -11.73 9.94
CA ILE A 299 12.31 -10.52 10.71
C ILE A 299 13.63 -10.10 11.37
N LEU A 300 14.00 -8.84 11.15
CA LEU A 300 15.14 -8.20 11.80
C LEU A 300 14.63 -7.02 12.62
N LYS A 301 15.25 -6.83 13.78
CA LYS A 301 14.93 -5.77 14.72
C LYS A 301 16.08 -4.77 14.76
N TYR A 302 15.76 -3.48 14.78
CA TYR A 302 16.71 -2.40 14.88
C TYR A 302 16.30 -1.49 16.04
N ASP A 303 17.28 -0.95 16.75
CA ASP A 303 17.03 0.21 17.61
C ASP A 303 17.05 1.52 16.80
N SER A 304 16.77 2.63 17.46
CA SER A 304 16.75 3.97 16.83
C SER A 304 18.11 4.41 16.28
N ASN A 305 19.21 3.80 16.74
CA ASN A 305 20.59 4.09 16.32
C ASN A 305 21.03 3.20 15.15
N GLY A 306 20.18 2.28 14.69
CA GLY A 306 20.50 1.36 13.59
C GLY A 306 21.23 0.10 14.04
N ASN A 307 21.27 -0.21 15.35
CA ASN A 307 21.87 -1.47 15.80
C ASN A 307 20.93 -2.63 15.47
N ARG A 308 21.34 -3.45 14.49
CA ARG A 308 20.60 -4.63 14.06
C ARG A 308 20.71 -5.81 15.02
N GLN A 309 19.59 -6.50 15.23
CA GLN A 309 19.47 -7.78 15.91
C GLN A 309 18.63 -8.74 15.10
N PHE A 310 19.03 -10.01 15.09
CA PHE A 310 18.17 -11.09 14.60
C PHE A 310 16.94 -11.21 15.49
N PHE A 311 15.75 -11.29 14.90
CA PHE A 311 14.50 -11.46 15.66
C PHE A 311 13.88 -12.82 15.41
N ALA A 312 13.54 -13.14 14.16
CA ALA A 312 12.95 -14.42 13.79
C ALA A 312 13.23 -14.78 12.32
N GLN A 313 13.17 -16.07 12.00
CA GLN A 313 13.17 -16.58 10.64
C GLN A 313 12.25 -17.80 10.58
N LEU A 314 11.42 -17.87 9.54
CA LEU A 314 10.50 -18.97 9.27
C LEU A 314 10.77 -19.52 7.88
N GLY A 315 11.30 -20.73 7.84
CA GLY A 315 11.58 -21.47 6.62
C GLY A 315 11.16 -22.92 6.75
N VAL A 316 10.87 -23.56 5.62
CA VAL A 316 10.50 -24.97 5.55
C VAL A 316 11.33 -25.61 4.43
N PRO A 317 12.01 -26.75 4.67
CA PRO A 317 12.86 -27.39 3.67
C PRO A 317 12.12 -27.59 2.34
N LEU A 318 12.78 -27.21 1.23
CA LEU A 318 12.27 -27.32 -0.14
C LEU A 318 10.98 -26.52 -0.43
N LYS A 319 10.58 -25.62 0.48
CA LYS A 319 9.40 -24.77 0.35
C LYS A 319 9.78 -23.31 0.46
N SER A 320 8.86 -22.45 0.05
CA SER A 320 8.98 -21.01 0.11
C SER A 320 7.94 -20.43 1.08
N VAL A 321 8.41 -19.57 1.99
CA VAL A 321 7.59 -18.76 2.90
C VAL A 321 7.94 -17.31 2.64
N PHE A 322 7.02 -16.55 2.03
CA PHE A 322 7.25 -15.15 1.69
C PHE A 322 6.57 -14.24 2.72
N GLY A 323 7.32 -13.31 3.30
CA GLY A 323 6.77 -12.17 4.04
C GLY A 323 6.55 -10.98 3.11
N LYS A 324 5.39 -10.32 3.19
CA LYS A 324 4.98 -9.19 2.33
C LYS A 324 4.71 -7.90 3.10
N ALA A 325 4.13 -8.00 4.29
CA ALA A 325 3.86 -6.86 5.17
C ALA A 325 4.04 -7.26 6.63
N ILE A 326 4.38 -6.28 7.47
CA ILE A 326 4.62 -6.45 8.91
C ILE A 326 3.91 -5.37 9.69
N THR A 327 3.39 -5.73 10.86
CA THR A 327 2.80 -4.80 11.82
C THR A 327 3.17 -5.21 13.24
N VAL A 328 3.12 -4.26 14.17
CA VAL A 328 3.32 -4.49 15.60
C VAL A 328 2.06 -4.07 16.34
N ASP A 329 1.47 -5.00 17.09
CA ASP A 329 0.28 -4.68 17.88
C ASP A 329 0.66 -3.91 19.17
N ARG A 330 -0.34 -3.32 19.84
CA ARG A 330 -0.10 -2.53 21.06
C ARG A 330 0.47 -3.34 22.23
N PHE A 331 0.46 -4.67 22.15
CA PHE A 331 1.00 -5.57 23.16
C PHE A 331 2.45 -5.96 22.84
N GLY A 332 3.02 -5.42 21.75
CA GLY A 332 4.39 -5.69 21.31
C GLY A 332 4.53 -6.98 20.49
N ASN A 333 3.42 -7.61 20.08
CA ASN A 333 3.51 -8.76 19.20
C ASN A 333 3.82 -8.31 17.77
N VAL A 334 4.65 -9.08 17.09
CA VAL A 334 5.06 -8.83 15.71
C VAL A 334 4.30 -9.79 14.79
N LEU A 335 3.57 -9.24 13.83
CA LEU A 335 2.79 -10.03 12.88
C LEU A 335 3.27 -9.78 11.47
N VAL A 336 3.46 -10.85 10.70
CA VAL A 336 3.83 -10.78 9.28
C VAL A 336 2.77 -11.49 8.45
N GLY A 337 2.26 -10.79 7.44
CA GLY A 337 1.40 -11.34 6.41
C GLY A 337 2.20 -11.60 5.12
N GLY A 338 1.86 -12.66 4.41
CA GLY A 338 2.38 -12.97 3.09
C GLY A 338 1.76 -14.24 2.52
N TYR A 339 2.57 -15.11 1.93
CA TYR A 339 2.08 -16.32 1.28
C TYR A 339 3.12 -17.45 1.26
N SER A 340 2.67 -18.69 1.19
CA SER A 340 3.56 -19.86 1.25
C SER A 340 2.98 -21.08 0.57
N ASN A 341 3.85 -21.93 0.00
CA ASN A 341 3.52 -23.29 -0.44
C ASN A 341 3.91 -24.37 0.60
N ALA A 342 4.29 -23.96 1.81
CA ALA A 342 4.56 -24.86 2.92
C ALA A 342 3.25 -25.31 3.61
N ASP A 343 3.29 -26.49 4.20
CA ASP A 343 2.18 -27.02 4.99
C ASP A 343 2.28 -26.54 6.45
N PHE A 344 1.37 -25.64 6.84
CA PHE A 344 1.14 -25.25 8.24
C PHE A 344 -0.24 -25.70 8.73
N GLY A 345 -0.81 -26.76 8.15
CA GLY A 345 -2.05 -27.40 8.57
C GLY A 345 -3.11 -27.55 7.47
N LEU A 346 -2.93 -26.91 6.32
CA LEU A 346 -3.87 -26.96 5.19
C LEU A 346 -3.42 -27.85 4.03
N LYS A 347 -2.20 -28.40 4.06
CA LYS A 347 -1.68 -29.33 3.04
C LYS A 347 -1.88 -28.84 1.59
N PRO A 348 -1.32 -27.68 1.22
CA PRO A 348 -1.42 -27.21 -0.15
C PRO A 348 -0.79 -28.19 -1.14
N ASP A 349 -1.39 -28.31 -2.31
CA ASP A 349 -0.78 -28.94 -3.48
C ASP A 349 0.58 -28.28 -3.79
N GLU A 350 1.48 -29.02 -4.44
CA GLU A 350 2.87 -28.61 -4.65
C GLU A 350 3.04 -27.24 -5.35
N THR A 351 2.05 -26.83 -6.14
CA THR A 351 2.04 -25.58 -6.91
C THR A 351 1.07 -24.53 -6.37
N GLY A 352 0.40 -24.81 -5.24
CA GLY A 352 -0.52 -23.88 -4.58
C GLY A 352 0.18 -22.98 -3.56
N TYR A 353 -0.26 -21.73 -3.45
CA TYR A 353 0.22 -20.76 -2.47
C TYR A 353 -0.93 -20.24 -1.61
N LEU A 354 -0.79 -20.40 -0.31
CA LEU A 354 -1.78 -19.98 0.68
C LEU A 354 -1.38 -18.68 1.35
N GLY A 355 -2.36 -17.81 1.58
CA GLY A 355 -2.17 -16.61 2.38
C GLY A 355 -1.74 -17.04 3.78
N THR A 356 -0.63 -16.51 4.27
CA THR A 356 0.01 -16.98 5.52
C THR A 356 0.24 -15.80 6.45
N ILE A 357 -0.29 -15.90 7.67
CA ILE A 357 -0.03 -14.96 8.76
C ILE A 357 0.75 -15.68 9.85
N VAL A 358 1.85 -15.08 10.30
CA VAL A 358 2.61 -15.55 11.46
C VAL A 358 2.63 -14.47 12.54
N LYS A 359 2.44 -14.87 13.80
CA LYS A 359 2.53 -14.01 14.98
C LYS A 359 3.66 -14.47 15.89
N TYR A 360 4.51 -13.53 16.29
CA TYR A 360 5.53 -13.68 17.32
C TYR A 360 5.20 -12.76 18.50
N ASP A 361 5.54 -13.16 19.71
CA ASP A 361 5.52 -12.23 20.85
C ASP A 361 6.70 -11.26 20.81
N SER A 362 6.75 -10.31 21.74
CA SER A 362 7.81 -9.29 21.81
C SER A 362 9.22 -9.84 22.03
N SER A 363 9.35 -11.11 22.46
CA SER A 363 10.61 -11.82 22.65
C SER A 363 11.06 -12.62 21.44
N GLY A 364 10.24 -12.67 20.38
CA GLY A 364 10.52 -13.44 19.16
C GLY A 364 10.04 -14.89 19.23
N VAL A 365 9.25 -15.28 20.23
CA VAL A 365 8.67 -16.62 20.31
C VAL A 365 7.40 -16.69 19.47
N GLN A 366 7.36 -17.64 18.54
CA GLN A 366 6.23 -17.86 17.65
C GLN A 366 4.99 -18.29 18.46
N GLN A 367 3.91 -17.53 18.34
CA GLN A 367 2.63 -17.81 18.99
C GLN A 367 1.74 -18.70 18.12
N TRP A 368 1.61 -18.35 16.83
CA TRP A 368 0.81 -19.13 15.88
C TRP A 368 1.15 -18.80 14.43
N ILE A 369 0.79 -19.73 13.54
CA ILE A 369 0.72 -19.55 12.09
C ILE A 369 -0.72 -19.86 11.66
N ARG A 370 -1.25 -19.07 10.73
CA ARG A 370 -2.57 -19.28 10.11
C ARG A 370 -2.43 -19.21 8.60
N GLN A 371 -3.05 -20.17 7.93
CA GLN A 371 -3.16 -20.20 6.48
C GLN A 371 -4.62 -20.10 6.05
N PHE A 372 -4.85 -19.50 4.88
CA PHE A 372 -6.16 -19.47 4.23
C PHE A 372 -6.00 -19.35 2.70
N GLY A 373 -7.09 -19.65 1.99
CA GLY A 373 -7.10 -19.76 0.54
C GLY A 373 -7.26 -21.21 0.07
N PRO A 374 -7.54 -21.43 -1.22
CA PRO A 374 -7.70 -22.75 -1.80
C PRO A 374 -6.35 -23.52 -1.80
N PRO A 375 -6.27 -24.72 -1.19
CA PRO A 375 -5.04 -25.51 -1.12
C PRO A 375 -4.74 -26.29 -2.40
N THR A 376 -5.28 -25.88 -3.55
CA THR A 376 -5.22 -26.65 -4.80
C THR A 376 -4.14 -26.13 -5.76
N ALA A 377 -3.75 -26.99 -6.70
CA ALA A 377 -2.72 -26.70 -7.69
C ALA A 377 -3.02 -25.41 -8.48
N GLN A 378 -1.97 -24.62 -8.72
CA GLN A 378 -2.03 -23.35 -9.47
C GLN A 378 -2.93 -22.27 -8.86
N LYS A 379 -3.43 -22.48 -7.63
CA LYS A 379 -4.14 -21.45 -6.89
C LYS A 379 -3.21 -20.67 -5.97
N MET A 380 -3.55 -19.40 -5.77
CA MET A 380 -2.73 -18.45 -5.04
C MET A 380 -3.62 -17.51 -4.23
N THR A 381 -3.22 -17.28 -2.99
CA THR A 381 -3.74 -16.21 -2.12
C THR A 381 -2.55 -15.47 -1.54
N ILE A 382 -2.44 -14.18 -1.84
CA ILE A 382 -1.36 -13.30 -1.38
C ILE A 382 -1.93 -12.28 -0.43
N ILE A 383 -1.33 -12.16 0.76
CA ILE A 383 -1.55 -11.02 1.64
C ILE A 383 -0.55 -9.94 1.25
N ASP A 384 -1.07 -8.81 0.76
CA ASP A 384 -0.24 -7.66 0.35
C ASP A 384 -0.07 -6.66 1.50
N GLU A 385 -1.06 -6.53 2.40
CA GLU A 385 -0.97 -5.64 3.58
C GLU A 385 -1.64 -6.25 4.82
N ILE A 386 -1.13 -5.90 6.01
CA ILE A 386 -1.62 -6.35 7.32
C ILE A 386 -1.65 -5.19 8.32
N THR A 387 -2.69 -5.11 9.15
CA THR A 387 -2.78 -4.16 10.26
C THR A 387 -3.47 -4.79 11.48
N THR A 388 -3.45 -4.10 12.62
CA THR A 388 -4.15 -4.53 13.84
C THR A 388 -4.97 -3.43 14.46
N ASP A 389 -6.05 -3.80 15.14
CA ASP A 389 -6.81 -2.88 15.99
C ASP A 389 -6.30 -2.87 17.43
N ARG A 390 -6.96 -2.07 18.27
CA ARG A 390 -6.65 -1.94 19.70
C ARG A 390 -6.97 -3.18 20.54
N ALA A 391 -7.80 -4.09 20.05
CA ALA A 391 -8.07 -5.36 20.70
C ALA A 391 -7.05 -6.44 20.28
N GLY A 392 -6.18 -6.13 19.30
CA GLY A 392 -5.22 -7.06 18.73
C GLY A 392 -5.84 -7.98 17.67
N ASN A 393 -7.04 -7.66 17.16
CA ASN A 393 -7.55 -8.32 15.97
C ASN A 393 -6.68 -7.94 14.77
N VAL A 394 -6.55 -8.87 13.84
CA VAL A 394 -5.64 -8.78 12.70
C VAL A 394 -6.47 -8.63 11.44
N PHE A 395 -6.17 -7.62 10.64
CA PHE A 395 -6.84 -7.35 9.39
C PHE A 395 -5.85 -7.51 8.24
N THR A 396 -6.25 -8.18 7.17
CA THR A 396 -5.39 -8.34 5.98
C THR A 396 -6.16 -8.00 4.71
N THR A 397 -5.44 -7.54 3.70
CA THR A 397 -5.94 -7.42 2.33
C THR A 397 -4.91 -7.93 1.34
N GLY A 398 -5.35 -8.23 0.12
CA GLY A 398 -4.50 -8.69 -0.96
C GLY A 398 -5.33 -9.22 -2.11
N GLN A 399 -4.84 -10.28 -2.75
CA GLN A 399 -5.44 -10.86 -3.95
C GLN A 399 -5.47 -12.39 -3.91
N THR A 400 -6.42 -12.96 -4.66
CA THR A 400 -6.53 -14.41 -4.85
C THR A 400 -7.04 -14.75 -6.25
N ASN A 401 -6.69 -15.90 -6.80
CA ASN A 401 -7.28 -16.43 -8.04
C ASN A 401 -8.21 -17.64 -7.79
N GLY A 402 -8.75 -17.75 -6.59
CA GLY A 402 -9.72 -18.77 -6.24
C GLY A 402 -10.60 -18.33 -5.07
N PHE A 403 -11.57 -19.17 -4.71
CA PHE A 403 -12.45 -18.89 -3.59
C PHE A 403 -11.72 -19.11 -2.26
N ILE A 404 -11.66 -18.08 -1.40
CA ILE A 404 -10.87 -18.15 -0.15
C ILE A 404 -11.58 -18.96 0.92
N LYS A 405 -12.91 -18.93 0.95
CA LYS A 405 -13.68 -19.85 1.80
C LYS A 405 -13.39 -21.27 1.31
N PHE A 406 -13.20 -22.20 2.24
CA PHE A 406 -12.59 -23.54 2.10
C PHE A 406 -13.22 -24.52 1.10
N ASN A 407 -13.99 -24.05 0.12
CA ASN A 407 -14.49 -24.82 -1.00
C ASN A 407 -13.69 -24.42 -2.24
N ALA A 408 -13.25 -25.39 -3.03
CA ALA A 408 -12.45 -25.20 -4.26
C ALA A 408 -13.26 -24.57 -5.41
N GLY A 409 -14.09 -23.56 -5.12
CA GLY A 409 -14.81 -22.78 -6.10
C GLY A 409 -13.87 -21.90 -6.93
N PRO A 410 -14.27 -21.53 -8.16
CA PRO A 410 -13.51 -20.59 -8.96
C PRO A 410 -13.50 -19.20 -8.29
N SER A 411 -12.49 -18.40 -8.64
CA SER A 411 -12.53 -16.95 -8.45
C SER A 411 -13.65 -16.38 -9.33
N GLU A 412 -14.21 -15.23 -8.96
CA GLU A 412 -15.14 -14.52 -9.84
C GLU A 412 -14.40 -13.83 -11.00
N GLY A 413 -13.18 -13.34 -10.76
CA GLY A 413 -12.29 -12.70 -11.75
C GLY A 413 -11.01 -13.48 -12.07
N ASP A 414 -10.05 -12.81 -12.72
CA ASP A 414 -8.69 -13.34 -12.89
C ASP A 414 -7.91 -13.27 -11.56
N GLN A 415 -8.17 -12.20 -10.79
CA GLN A 415 -7.83 -12.06 -9.38
C GLN A 415 -8.97 -11.32 -8.67
N ASP A 416 -9.33 -11.79 -7.48
CA ASP A 416 -10.29 -11.16 -6.60
C ASP A 416 -9.55 -10.48 -5.45
N VAL A 417 -9.98 -9.26 -5.08
CA VAL A 417 -9.53 -8.62 -3.85
C VAL A 417 -10.22 -9.28 -2.65
N PHE A 418 -9.50 -9.41 -1.55
CA PHE A 418 -10.10 -9.82 -0.29
C PHE A 418 -9.75 -8.88 0.85
N VAL A 419 -10.58 -8.95 1.88
CA VAL A 419 -10.29 -8.43 3.22
C VAL A 419 -10.62 -9.53 4.23
N THR A 420 -9.74 -9.80 5.18
CA THR A 420 -10.02 -10.72 6.29
C THR A 420 -9.85 -10.02 7.63
N LYS A 421 -10.60 -10.50 8.62
CA LYS A 421 -10.43 -10.16 10.03
C LYS A 421 -10.23 -11.45 10.80
N HIS A 422 -9.14 -11.51 11.55
CA HIS A 422 -8.85 -12.57 12.50
C HIS A 422 -8.89 -12.00 13.91
N SER A 423 -9.28 -12.82 14.87
CA SER A 423 -9.07 -12.52 16.29
C SER A 423 -7.58 -12.49 16.63
N SER A 424 -7.24 -11.98 17.82
CA SER A 424 -5.86 -11.96 18.32
C SER A 424 -5.21 -13.35 18.48
N SER A 425 -6.03 -14.41 18.56
CA SER A 425 -5.62 -15.83 18.55
C SER A 425 -5.55 -16.45 17.14
N GLY A 426 -5.83 -15.66 16.10
CA GLY A 426 -5.73 -16.06 14.69
C GLY A 426 -6.98 -16.74 14.12
N GLU A 427 -8.07 -16.89 14.89
CA GLU A 427 -9.34 -17.41 14.35
C GLU A 427 -9.93 -16.44 13.34
N VAL A 428 -10.33 -16.92 12.16
CA VAL A 428 -11.07 -16.11 11.17
C VAL A 428 -12.41 -15.70 11.77
N ARG A 429 -12.69 -14.40 11.77
CA ARG A 429 -13.96 -13.83 12.25
C ARG A 429 -14.82 -13.38 11.09
N GLU A 430 -14.22 -12.66 10.16
CA GLU A 430 -14.89 -12.15 8.97
C GLU A 430 -13.96 -12.33 7.76
N LEU A 431 -14.57 -12.57 6.61
CA LEU A 431 -13.88 -12.64 5.32
C LEU A 431 -14.79 -12.09 4.25
N TRP A 432 -14.22 -11.20 3.45
CA TRP A 432 -14.86 -10.64 2.28
C TRP A 432 -13.97 -10.82 1.08
N GLN A 433 -14.58 -11.12 -0.07
CA GLN A 433 -13.91 -11.32 -1.35
C GLN A 433 -14.78 -10.68 -2.43
N TRP A 434 -14.16 -9.93 -3.32
CA TRP A 434 -14.81 -9.30 -4.47
C TRP A 434 -13.97 -9.53 -5.71
N GLY A 435 -14.61 -10.06 -6.75
CA GLY A 435 -14.03 -10.19 -8.08
C GLY A 435 -14.99 -9.64 -9.12
N ILE A 436 -14.42 -9.29 -10.27
CA ILE A 436 -15.18 -8.92 -11.47
C ILE A 436 -14.72 -9.89 -12.57
N ILE A 437 -15.68 -10.47 -13.30
CA ILE A 437 -15.42 -11.43 -14.36
C ILE A 437 -14.35 -10.89 -15.33
N GLN A 438 -13.30 -11.68 -15.54
CA GLN A 438 -12.13 -11.37 -16.38
C GLN A 438 -11.33 -10.12 -15.96
N SER A 439 -11.56 -9.58 -14.76
CA SER A 439 -10.78 -8.47 -14.22
C SER A 439 -9.83 -8.93 -13.14
N THR A 440 -8.76 -8.17 -12.96
CA THR A 440 -7.85 -8.25 -11.83
C THR A 440 -8.23 -7.19 -10.81
N MET A 441 -8.44 -7.61 -9.56
CA MET A 441 -8.60 -6.74 -8.41
C MET A 441 -7.56 -7.08 -7.35
N VAL A 442 -6.85 -6.07 -6.84
CA VAL A 442 -5.79 -6.24 -5.85
C VAL A 442 -5.97 -5.24 -4.72
N GLY A 443 -6.01 -5.72 -3.48
CA GLY A 443 -5.89 -4.87 -2.29
C GLY A 443 -4.43 -4.54 -2.04
N SER A 444 -4.10 -3.26 -1.87
CA SER A 444 -2.72 -2.76 -1.74
C SER A 444 -2.48 -1.92 -0.48
N GLY A 445 -3.51 -1.66 0.31
CA GLY A 445 -3.37 -1.05 1.63
C GLY A 445 -4.58 -1.30 2.52
N ILE A 446 -4.35 -1.39 3.83
CA ILE A 446 -5.40 -1.59 4.85
C ILE A 446 -5.05 -0.82 6.13
N GLY A 447 -6.03 -0.21 6.76
CA GLY A 447 -5.85 0.63 7.94
C GLY A 447 -7.09 0.65 8.82
N VAL A 448 -6.91 0.81 10.13
CA VAL A 448 -7.99 0.88 11.11
C VAL A 448 -7.86 2.18 11.89
N ASP A 449 -8.95 2.93 12.02
CA ASP A 449 -8.96 4.15 12.83
C ASP A 449 -9.21 3.87 14.33
N PHE A 450 -9.18 4.93 15.14
CA PHE A 450 -9.41 4.84 16.59
C PHE A 450 -10.78 4.24 16.95
N ASP A 451 -11.79 4.49 16.12
CA ASP A 451 -13.18 4.06 16.33
C ASP A 451 -13.41 2.62 15.86
N GLY A 452 -12.41 2.00 15.22
CA GLY A 452 -12.48 0.63 14.71
C GLY A 452 -13.04 0.54 13.31
N ASN A 453 -13.22 1.66 12.59
CA ASN A 453 -13.57 1.59 11.17
C ASN A 453 -12.36 1.09 10.39
N LEU A 454 -12.63 0.19 9.45
CA LEU A 454 -11.61 -0.45 8.62
C LEU A 454 -11.65 0.17 7.22
N TYR A 455 -10.49 0.55 6.71
CA TYR A 455 -10.32 1.11 5.38
C TYR A 455 -9.41 0.21 4.57
N SER A 456 -9.71 0.04 3.28
CA SER A 456 -8.85 -0.68 2.35
C SER A 456 -8.75 0.06 1.03
N THR A 457 -7.55 0.13 0.47
CA THR A 457 -7.29 0.66 -0.87
C THR A 457 -6.79 -0.45 -1.77
N GLY A 458 -6.97 -0.27 -3.07
CA GLY A 458 -6.49 -1.21 -4.07
C GLY A 458 -6.60 -0.65 -5.47
N TRP A 459 -6.48 -1.51 -6.46
CA TRP A 459 -6.72 -1.17 -7.86
C TRP A 459 -7.42 -2.30 -8.60
N ALA A 460 -8.11 -1.94 -9.67
CA ALA A 460 -8.85 -2.87 -10.51
C ALA A 460 -8.62 -2.57 -12.01
N THR A 461 -8.53 -3.62 -12.82
CA THR A 461 -8.50 -3.48 -14.29
C THR A 461 -9.90 -3.34 -14.84
N ARG A 462 -10.09 -2.38 -15.74
CA ARG A 462 -11.34 -2.24 -16.50
C ARG A 462 -11.49 -3.41 -17.47
N ASN A 463 -12.67 -4.02 -17.47
CA ASN A 463 -13.04 -5.02 -18.48
C ASN A 463 -14.48 -4.80 -18.98
N VAL A 464 -15.14 -5.85 -19.51
CA VAL A 464 -16.49 -5.78 -20.11
C VAL A 464 -17.52 -5.18 -19.16
N PHE A 465 -17.38 -5.44 -17.85
CA PHE A 465 -18.13 -4.75 -16.82
C PHE A 465 -17.40 -3.46 -16.46
N HIS A 466 -18.11 -2.34 -16.59
CA HIS A 466 -17.57 -1.01 -16.34
C HIS A 466 -17.91 -0.49 -14.95
N GLU A 467 -18.56 -1.26 -14.07
CA GLU A 467 -18.89 -0.77 -12.72
C GLU A 467 -18.11 -1.52 -11.65
N LEU A 468 -17.57 -0.78 -10.69
CA LEU A 468 -16.95 -1.29 -9.47
C LEU A 468 -17.64 -0.62 -8.26
N PHE A 469 -18.26 -1.42 -7.40
CA PHE A 469 -19.06 -0.95 -6.26
C PHE A 469 -20.15 0.08 -6.63
N GLY A 470 -20.72 -0.04 -7.84
CA GLY A 470 -21.73 0.89 -8.36
C GLY A 470 -21.18 2.18 -8.99
N ASN A 471 -19.85 2.30 -9.14
CA ASN A 471 -19.19 3.43 -9.78
C ASN A 471 -18.57 3.04 -11.13
N GLU A 472 -18.70 3.89 -12.14
CA GLU A 472 -18.16 3.62 -13.48
C GLU A 472 -16.62 3.73 -13.51
N MET A 473 -15.96 2.67 -13.97
CA MET A 473 -14.53 2.60 -14.26
C MET A 473 -14.23 3.39 -15.51
N MET A 474 -13.41 4.40 -15.34
CA MET A 474 -13.06 5.33 -16.39
C MET A 474 -11.73 4.93 -17.03
N GLY A 475 -10.68 4.66 -16.25
CA GLY A 475 -9.35 4.32 -16.73
C GLY A 475 -9.20 2.88 -17.20
N ALA A 476 -8.02 2.56 -17.73
CA ALA A 476 -7.65 1.17 -17.98
C ALA A 476 -7.45 0.43 -16.65
N ILE A 477 -6.93 1.15 -15.64
CA ILE A 477 -6.81 0.72 -14.26
C ILE A 477 -7.14 1.88 -13.34
N ASP A 478 -8.06 1.62 -12.42
CA ASP A 478 -8.53 2.59 -11.45
C ASP A 478 -8.23 2.13 -10.03
N THR A 479 -7.96 3.08 -9.14
CA THR A 479 -7.74 2.84 -7.71
C THR A 479 -9.05 2.94 -6.95
N PHE A 480 -9.33 2.01 -6.04
CA PHE A 480 -10.49 2.10 -5.15
C PHE A 480 -10.07 2.37 -3.71
N LEU A 481 -10.94 3.04 -2.95
CA LEU A 481 -10.88 3.18 -1.51
C LEU A 481 -12.22 2.71 -0.93
N ILE A 482 -12.17 1.86 0.08
CA ILE A 482 -13.34 1.22 0.69
C ILE A 482 -13.31 1.43 2.19
N LYS A 483 -14.49 1.67 2.80
CA LYS A 483 -14.69 1.62 4.25
C LYS A 483 -15.66 0.51 4.66
N PHE A 484 -15.30 -0.19 5.74
CA PHE A 484 -16.10 -1.20 6.41
C PHE A 484 -16.45 -0.76 7.83
N ARG A 485 -17.64 -1.17 8.31
CA ARG A 485 -18.13 -0.86 9.66
C ARG A 485 -18.67 -2.08 10.39
#